data_AF-A0A927XRN0-F1
#
_entry.id   AF-A0A927XRN0-F1
#
_cell.length_a   1.000
_cell.length_b   1.000
_cell.length_c   1.000
_cell.angle_alpha   90.00
_cell.angle_beta   90.00
_cell.angle_gamma   90.00
#
_symmetry.space_group_name_H-M   'P 1'
#
loop_
_entity.id
_entity.type
_entity.pdbx_description
1 polymer ?
#
loop_
_entity_poly.entity_id
_entity_poly.type
_entity_poly.pdbx_seq_one_letter_code
_entity_poly.pdbx_strand_id
1 'polypeptide(L)'
;MRRMIRILAFIFLMLLVCPLSLSEAGGVVMQSVMTIEDEAFYGDLSIEKLVLTENVKAIGKKAFADCENLSEIICFSNDVRVDESAFDGDKHIVVYCYMGSSMENLAREKGFQIKRPIFFKLECDTRLNGAAGLPITWTASWLCPPPEGVSFTWKITKEGESLPVAVIETNEPMVSFVPEKAGSYAAEATVCDLETMSVSTEASEKVDVSQSVYFGVYEQDGRSSTEDRLEWTVLDVTDGEALLITKKIIRNDSYFNPEWIKYKYTYWNQSCVGSSSDINWWGVIPLDSMKITGITPDHVPLEDRTFGKEVDIFYVHSRYWLNEIFYESAFSDDEKSRIILVHNVNEDNPEYGTESGPDSWDKVFFLSYSEMMRFMPTAASRKASMTTMAARESSDNIGRYWWLRTSGAKQWFAMHIQGTNGYISHYGSDVGHDNVGYRPCIRIRVGG
;
A
#
# COMPACT_ATOMS: atom_id res chain seq x y z
N MET A 1 -50.39 -23.27 -19.10
CA MET A 1 -50.57 -22.46 -17.88
C MET A 1 -49.63 -22.81 -16.71
N ARG A 2 -49.29 -24.08 -16.43
CA ARG A 2 -48.26 -24.42 -15.41
C ARG A 2 -46.80 -24.20 -15.86
N ARG A 3 -46.54 -24.07 -17.18
CA ARG A 3 -45.21 -23.82 -17.76
C ARG A 3 -44.76 -22.34 -17.78
N MET A 4 -45.68 -21.35 -17.73
CA MET A 4 -45.31 -19.92 -17.74
C MET A 4 -44.98 -19.34 -16.35
N ILE A 5 -45.33 -20.03 -15.26
CA ILE A 5 -45.19 -19.49 -13.89
C ILE A 5 -43.80 -19.78 -13.28
N ARG A 6 -43.03 -20.73 -13.81
CA ARG A 6 -41.65 -20.99 -13.35
C ARG A 6 -40.58 -20.18 -14.07
N ILE A 7 -40.83 -19.77 -15.32
CA ILE A 7 -39.89 -18.99 -16.14
C ILE A 7 -39.89 -17.50 -15.72
N LEU A 8 -41.05 -16.95 -15.34
CA LEU A 8 -41.16 -15.56 -14.87
C LEU A 8 -40.51 -15.29 -13.50
N ALA A 9 -40.28 -16.32 -12.67
CA ALA A 9 -39.61 -16.17 -11.37
C ALA A 9 -38.07 -16.26 -11.46
N PHE A 10 -37.52 -16.77 -12.57
CA PHE A 10 -36.08 -16.94 -12.76
C PHE A 10 -35.40 -15.75 -13.44
N ILE A 11 -36.16 -14.92 -14.16
CA ILE A 11 -35.64 -13.78 -14.93
C ILE A 11 -35.37 -12.53 -14.04
N PHE A 12 -35.84 -12.50 -12.79
CA PHE A 12 -35.86 -11.26 -11.98
C PHE A 12 -34.69 -11.06 -10.99
N LEU A 13 -33.63 -11.86 -11.04
CA LEU A 13 -32.52 -11.70 -10.09
C LEU A 13 -31.13 -11.92 -10.72
N MET A 14 -30.81 -11.21 -11.80
CA MET A 14 -29.43 -11.18 -12.35
C MET A 14 -29.01 -9.81 -12.85
N LEU A 15 -28.88 -8.88 -11.91
CA LEU A 15 -28.08 -7.69 -12.09
C LEU A 15 -27.21 -7.55 -10.84
N LEU A 16 -25.97 -8.03 -10.90
CA LEU A 16 -24.81 -7.38 -10.28
C LEU A 16 -23.52 -8.10 -10.70
N VAL A 17 -22.73 -7.38 -11.50
CA VAL A 17 -21.35 -7.65 -11.95
C VAL A 17 -21.20 -8.68 -13.10
N CYS A 18 -21.70 -8.29 -14.28
CA CYS A 18 -21.17 -8.71 -15.59
C CYS A 18 -20.90 -7.41 -16.36
N PRO A 19 -19.91 -7.31 -17.28
CA PRO A 19 -19.76 -6.13 -18.12
C PRO A 19 -21.11 -5.83 -18.77
N LEU A 20 -21.56 -4.58 -18.67
CA LEU A 20 -22.88 -4.08 -19.05
C LEU A 20 -23.28 -4.37 -20.52
N SER A 21 -22.38 -4.93 -21.33
CA SER A 21 -22.52 -5.20 -22.75
C SER A 21 -23.15 -6.55 -23.14
N LEU A 22 -23.29 -7.52 -22.22
CA LEU A 22 -23.86 -8.84 -22.55
C LEU A 22 -25.37 -8.98 -22.38
N SER A 23 -26.05 -8.06 -21.67
CA SER A 23 -27.49 -8.19 -21.40
C SER A 23 -28.41 -7.68 -22.52
N GLU A 24 -27.88 -6.96 -23.51
CA GLU A 24 -28.70 -6.35 -24.58
C GLU A 24 -29.02 -7.30 -25.76
N ALA A 25 -28.50 -8.54 -25.77
CA ALA A 25 -28.53 -9.43 -26.94
C ALA A 25 -29.18 -10.82 -26.72
N GLY A 26 -30.20 -10.95 -25.87
CA GLY A 26 -30.98 -12.20 -25.77
C GLY A 26 -30.28 -13.42 -25.14
N GLY A 27 -29.15 -13.22 -24.45
CA GLY A 27 -28.40 -14.31 -23.78
C GLY A 27 -28.96 -14.71 -22.40
N VAL A 28 -28.77 -15.98 -22.02
CA VAL A 28 -29.07 -16.50 -20.67
C VAL A 28 -27.76 -16.60 -19.88
N VAL A 29 -27.70 -15.90 -18.74
CA VAL A 29 -26.57 -15.95 -17.79
C VAL A 29 -27.01 -16.69 -16.53
N MET A 30 -26.17 -17.57 -15.98
CA MET A 30 -26.48 -18.33 -14.76
C MET A 30 -25.45 -18.09 -13.64
N GLN A 31 -25.59 -16.99 -12.90
CA GLN A 31 -24.65 -16.57 -11.85
C GLN A 31 -24.80 -17.29 -10.49
N SER A 32 -25.99 -17.72 -10.09
CA SER A 32 -26.27 -18.31 -8.75
C SER A 32 -26.74 -19.77 -8.78
N VAL A 33 -26.74 -20.40 -9.95
CA VAL A 33 -27.25 -21.76 -10.13
C VAL A 33 -26.12 -22.76 -9.88
N MET A 34 -26.27 -23.60 -8.86
CA MET A 34 -25.32 -24.70 -8.59
C MET A 34 -25.54 -25.91 -9.50
N THR A 35 -26.79 -26.14 -9.94
CA THR A 35 -27.16 -27.28 -10.78
C THR A 35 -28.30 -26.88 -11.71
N ILE A 36 -28.13 -27.17 -13.00
CA ILE A 36 -29.18 -27.05 -14.01
C ILE A 36 -29.84 -28.42 -14.11
N GLU A 37 -31.13 -28.50 -13.78
CA GLU A 37 -31.86 -29.75 -13.71
C GLU A 37 -32.14 -30.36 -15.10
N ASP A 38 -32.56 -31.63 -15.10
CA ASP A 38 -32.95 -32.36 -16.31
C ASP A 38 -34.08 -31.63 -17.06
N GLU A 39 -33.96 -31.56 -18.39
CA GLU A 39 -34.93 -30.93 -19.30
C GLU A 39 -35.29 -29.46 -19.00
N ALA A 40 -34.47 -28.74 -18.21
CA ALA A 40 -34.78 -27.39 -17.74
C ALA A 40 -35.10 -26.38 -18.86
N PHE A 41 -34.38 -26.47 -19.98
CA PHE A 41 -34.52 -25.64 -21.19
C PHE A 41 -34.71 -26.49 -22.45
N TYR A 42 -35.23 -27.71 -22.31
CA TYR A 42 -35.45 -28.61 -23.45
C TYR A 42 -36.33 -27.95 -24.53
N GLY A 43 -35.82 -27.88 -25.76
CA GLY A 43 -36.51 -27.30 -26.91
C GLY A 43 -36.70 -25.78 -26.84
N ASP A 44 -35.93 -25.07 -26.01
CA ASP A 44 -36.05 -23.62 -25.90
C ASP A 44 -35.40 -22.93 -27.12
N LEU A 45 -36.25 -22.34 -27.96
CA LEU A 45 -35.86 -21.64 -29.18
C LEU A 45 -35.45 -20.17 -28.93
N SER A 46 -35.52 -19.68 -27.69
CA SER A 46 -35.16 -18.29 -27.37
C SER A 46 -33.70 -18.11 -26.95
N ILE A 47 -33.01 -19.20 -26.60
CA ILE A 47 -31.64 -19.14 -26.11
C ILE A 47 -30.68 -19.14 -27.29
N GLU A 48 -30.05 -18.00 -27.56
CA GLU A 48 -29.01 -17.89 -28.60
C GLU A 48 -27.60 -18.07 -28.04
N LYS A 49 -27.41 -17.63 -26.78
CA LYS A 49 -26.14 -17.60 -26.07
C LYS A 49 -26.32 -18.05 -24.62
N LEU A 50 -25.45 -18.96 -24.20
CA LEU A 50 -25.43 -19.53 -22.86
C LEU A 50 -24.15 -19.13 -22.12
N VAL A 51 -24.26 -18.53 -20.94
CA VAL A 51 -23.12 -18.18 -20.09
C VAL A 51 -23.20 -18.93 -18.75
N LEU A 52 -22.30 -19.88 -18.56
CA LEU A 52 -22.13 -20.67 -17.35
C LEU A 52 -21.04 -20.05 -16.49
N THR A 53 -21.36 -19.64 -15.26
CA THR A 53 -20.36 -19.10 -14.33
C THR A 53 -19.58 -20.20 -13.59
N GLU A 54 -18.58 -19.82 -12.80
CA GLU A 54 -17.80 -20.70 -11.93
C GLU A 54 -18.66 -21.49 -10.89
N ASN A 55 -19.87 -21.00 -10.61
CA ASN A 55 -20.77 -21.58 -9.63
C ASN A 55 -21.55 -22.79 -10.15
N VAL A 56 -21.74 -22.91 -11.46
CA VAL A 56 -22.42 -24.07 -12.04
C VAL A 56 -21.55 -25.30 -11.83
N LYS A 57 -22.10 -26.36 -11.21
CA LYS A 57 -21.41 -27.63 -10.94
C LYS A 57 -21.93 -28.80 -11.75
N ALA A 58 -23.18 -28.75 -12.21
CA ALA A 58 -23.79 -29.81 -12.99
C ALA A 58 -24.85 -29.31 -13.97
N ILE A 59 -24.92 -29.97 -15.13
CA ILE A 59 -25.92 -29.80 -16.18
C ILE A 59 -26.59 -31.16 -16.41
N GLY A 60 -27.89 -31.21 -16.14
CA GLY A 60 -28.70 -32.43 -16.19
C GLY A 60 -29.00 -32.92 -17.59
N LYS A 61 -29.65 -34.09 -17.63
CA LYS A 61 -30.03 -34.80 -18.84
C LYS A 61 -30.92 -33.93 -19.73
N LYS A 62 -30.58 -33.81 -21.01
CA LYS A 62 -31.34 -33.00 -22.00
C LYS A 62 -31.63 -31.55 -21.57
N ALA A 63 -30.83 -30.98 -20.67
CA ALA A 63 -31.10 -29.66 -20.11
C ALA A 63 -31.25 -28.56 -21.18
N PHE A 64 -30.48 -28.64 -22.28
CA PHE A 64 -30.52 -27.74 -23.43
C PHE A 64 -30.68 -28.49 -24.75
N ALA A 65 -31.20 -29.72 -24.74
CA ALA A 65 -31.35 -30.47 -25.98
C ALA A 65 -32.46 -29.86 -26.85
N ASP A 66 -32.25 -29.92 -28.17
CA ASP A 66 -33.11 -29.33 -29.21
C ASP A 66 -33.28 -27.79 -29.07
N CYS A 67 -32.30 -27.09 -28.50
CA CYS A 67 -32.22 -25.62 -28.46
C CYS A 67 -31.69 -25.08 -29.80
N GLU A 68 -32.50 -25.15 -30.85
CA GLU A 68 -32.06 -24.93 -32.25
C GLU A 68 -31.34 -23.61 -32.54
N ASN A 69 -31.57 -22.56 -31.74
CA ASN A 69 -30.94 -21.24 -31.90
C ASN A 69 -29.67 -21.05 -31.04
N LEU A 70 -29.35 -21.99 -30.15
CA LEU A 70 -28.16 -21.92 -29.32
C LEU A 70 -26.92 -22.07 -30.21
N SER A 71 -26.14 -20.99 -30.31
CA SER A 71 -24.96 -20.93 -31.18
C SER A 71 -23.68 -20.66 -30.42
N GLU A 72 -23.77 -20.18 -29.17
CA GLU A 72 -22.61 -19.84 -28.35
C GLU A 72 -22.78 -20.32 -26.91
N ILE A 73 -21.78 -21.07 -26.41
CA ILE A 73 -21.64 -21.40 -25.00
C ILE A 73 -20.35 -20.79 -24.47
N ILE A 74 -20.45 -20.00 -23.40
CA ILE A 74 -19.32 -19.52 -22.63
C ILE A 74 -19.33 -20.22 -21.27
N CYS A 75 -18.26 -20.94 -20.95
CA CYS A 75 -18.13 -21.66 -19.69
C CYS A 75 -16.95 -21.13 -18.86
N PHE A 76 -17.27 -20.57 -17.69
CA PHE A 76 -16.34 -20.11 -16.65
C PHE A 76 -16.13 -21.16 -15.52
N SER A 77 -16.53 -22.42 -15.73
CA SER A 77 -16.22 -23.52 -14.80
C SER A 77 -15.26 -24.53 -15.44
N ASN A 78 -14.20 -24.88 -14.70
CA ASN A 78 -13.28 -25.96 -15.07
C ASN A 78 -13.92 -27.35 -14.91
N ASP A 79 -14.71 -27.51 -13.84
CA ASP A 79 -15.24 -28.80 -13.38
C ASP A 79 -16.77 -28.79 -13.37
N VAL A 80 -17.37 -28.55 -14.53
CA VAL A 80 -18.81 -28.74 -14.72
C VAL A 80 -19.10 -30.19 -15.11
N ARG A 81 -19.97 -30.89 -14.40
CA ARG A 81 -20.46 -32.21 -14.84
C ARG A 81 -21.56 -31.99 -15.87
N VAL A 82 -21.36 -32.43 -17.11
CA VAL A 82 -22.37 -32.32 -18.17
C VAL A 82 -22.85 -33.72 -18.52
N ASP A 83 -24.17 -33.94 -18.49
CA ASP A 83 -24.76 -35.15 -19.04
C ASP A 83 -24.53 -35.24 -20.55
N GLU A 84 -24.26 -36.44 -21.08
CA GLU A 84 -23.95 -36.67 -22.49
C GLU A 84 -25.02 -36.13 -23.45
N SER A 85 -26.28 -36.07 -22.99
CA SER A 85 -27.43 -35.62 -23.79
C SER A 85 -27.81 -34.16 -23.59
N ALA A 86 -27.05 -33.41 -22.77
CA ALA A 86 -27.43 -32.06 -22.36
C ALA A 86 -27.59 -31.08 -23.53
N PHE A 87 -26.86 -31.28 -24.64
CA PHE A 87 -26.86 -30.44 -25.84
C PHE A 87 -27.10 -31.27 -27.12
N ASP A 88 -27.90 -32.34 -27.02
CA ASP A 88 -28.27 -33.14 -28.20
C ASP A 88 -29.19 -32.36 -29.13
N GLY A 89 -29.04 -32.56 -30.44
CA GLY A 89 -29.88 -31.90 -31.46
C GLY A 89 -29.31 -30.58 -31.99
N ASP A 90 -28.43 -29.92 -31.21
CA ASP A 90 -27.78 -28.67 -31.58
C ASP A 90 -26.58 -28.93 -32.51
N LYS A 91 -26.54 -28.26 -33.67
CA LYS A 91 -25.60 -28.64 -34.75
C LYS A 91 -24.48 -27.64 -35.02
N HIS A 92 -24.51 -26.45 -34.40
CA HIS A 92 -23.57 -25.37 -34.73
C HIS A 92 -23.26 -24.49 -33.51
N ILE A 93 -22.75 -25.12 -32.44
CA ILE A 93 -22.32 -24.41 -31.23
C ILE A 93 -20.82 -24.08 -31.31
N VAL A 94 -20.48 -22.83 -31.00
CA VAL A 94 -19.12 -22.42 -30.63
C VAL A 94 -19.00 -22.41 -29.12
N VAL A 95 -18.06 -23.19 -28.59
CA VAL A 95 -17.81 -23.32 -27.16
C VAL A 95 -16.54 -22.57 -26.77
N TYR A 96 -16.70 -21.61 -25.86
CA TYR A 96 -15.63 -20.89 -25.19
C TYR A 96 -15.41 -21.51 -23.82
N CYS A 97 -14.29 -22.23 -23.63
CA CYS A 97 -14.03 -22.99 -22.39
C CYS A 97 -12.54 -23.16 -22.08
N TYR A 98 -12.23 -23.52 -20.82
CA TYR A 98 -10.86 -23.76 -20.33
C TYR A 98 -10.20 -24.97 -20.99
N MET A 99 -8.87 -24.89 -21.13
CA MET A 99 -8.07 -26.03 -21.56
C MET A 99 -8.19 -27.20 -20.58
N GLY A 100 -8.56 -28.38 -21.07
CA GLY A 100 -8.75 -29.58 -20.26
C GLY A 100 -10.02 -29.60 -19.40
N SER A 101 -10.90 -28.59 -19.51
CA SER A 101 -12.19 -28.62 -18.80
C SER A 101 -13.10 -29.71 -19.30
N SER A 102 -14.06 -30.11 -18.46
CA SER A 102 -15.15 -30.99 -18.86
C SER A 102 -15.92 -30.47 -20.09
N MET A 103 -16.06 -29.15 -20.22
CA MET A 103 -16.73 -28.53 -21.36
C MET A 103 -15.92 -28.63 -22.65
N GLU A 104 -14.58 -28.60 -22.57
CA GLU A 104 -13.73 -28.87 -23.73
C GLU A 104 -13.87 -30.33 -24.18
N ASN A 105 -13.86 -31.27 -23.23
CA ASN A 105 -13.99 -32.70 -23.53
C ASN A 105 -15.32 -32.98 -24.23
N LEU A 106 -16.42 -32.41 -23.71
CA LEU A 106 -17.74 -32.48 -24.32
C LEU A 106 -17.74 -31.87 -25.73
N ALA A 107 -17.17 -30.68 -25.91
CA ALA A 107 -17.11 -30.01 -27.20
C ALA A 107 -16.33 -30.85 -28.23
N ARG A 108 -15.24 -31.50 -27.82
CA ARG A 108 -14.47 -32.42 -28.67
C ARG A 108 -15.28 -33.67 -29.04
N GLU A 109 -16.00 -34.26 -28.09
CA GLU A 109 -16.85 -35.43 -28.31
C GLU A 109 -18.02 -35.13 -29.28
N LYS A 110 -18.66 -33.97 -29.11
CA LYS A 110 -19.79 -33.52 -29.93
C LYS A 110 -19.36 -32.89 -31.26
N GLY A 111 -18.07 -32.63 -31.45
CA GLY A 111 -17.54 -31.96 -32.65
C GLY A 111 -17.88 -30.47 -32.74
N PHE A 112 -18.11 -29.81 -31.60
CA PHE A 112 -18.35 -28.38 -31.53
C PHE A 112 -17.07 -27.59 -31.80
N GLN A 113 -17.22 -26.39 -32.37
CA GLN A 113 -16.06 -25.51 -32.57
C GLN A 113 -15.61 -24.97 -31.21
N ILE A 114 -14.34 -25.16 -30.89
CA ILE A 114 -13.77 -24.63 -29.64
C ILE A 114 -13.06 -23.32 -29.96
N LYS A 115 -13.35 -22.29 -29.16
CA LYS A 115 -12.57 -21.06 -29.12
C LYS A 115 -12.03 -20.86 -27.70
N ARG A 116 -10.86 -20.25 -27.61
CA ARG A 116 -10.30 -19.81 -26.33
C ARG A 116 -10.72 -18.37 -26.15
N PRO A 117 -11.54 -18.04 -25.15
CA PRO A 117 -11.78 -16.66 -24.86
C PRO A 117 -10.56 -16.07 -24.14
N ILE A 118 -10.20 -14.83 -24.47
CA ILE A 118 -9.29 -14.04 -23.65
C ILE A 118 -10.17 -13.23 -22.70
N PHE A 119 -10.49 -13.82 -21.54
CA PHE A 119 -11.23 -13.14 -20.49
C PHE A 119 -10.29 -12.93 -19.29
N PHE A 120 -9.98 -11.68 -19.01
CA PHE A 120 -9.28 -11.30 -17.80
C PHE A 120 -10.01 -10.12 -17.16
N LYS A 121 -9.93 -10.04 -15.84
CA LYS A 121 -10.35 -8.87 -15.08
C LYS A 121 -9.11 -8.03 -14.80
N LEU A 122 -9.21 -6.72 -14.97
CA LEU A 122 -8.20 -5.83 -14.39
C LEU A 122 -8.54 -5.54 -12.95
N GLU A 123 -7.54 -5.70 -12.11
CA GLU A 123 -7.60 -5.31 -10.72
C GLU A 123 -6.42 -4.40 -10.44
N CYS A 124 -6.71 -3.25 -9.86
CA CYS A 124 -5.69 -2.34 -9.36
C CYS A 124 -5.48 -2.66 -7.88
N ASP A 125 -4.32 -3.19 -7.52
CA ASP A 125 -3.97 -3.32 -6.11
C ASP A 125 -3.46 -1.97 -5.59
N THR A 126 -4.39 -1.18 -5.08
CA THR A 126 -4.10 0.06 -4.38
C THR A 126 -5.04 0.21 -3.20
N ARG A 127 -5.16 -0.81 -2.34
CA ARG A 127 -6.25 -0.89 -1.35
C ARG A 127 -6.54 0.34 -0.50
N LEU A 128 -5.70 1.39 -0.47
CA LEU A 128 -6.10 2.76 -0.09
C LEU A 128 -5.40 3.91 -0.88
N ASN A 129 -5.39 3.85 -2.22
CA ASN A 129 -5.01 4.90 -3.18
C ASN A 129 -3.65 5.59 -2.96
N GLY A 130 -2.64 5.05 -3.66
CA GLY A 130 -1.28 5.58 -3.70
C GLY A 130 -1.25 7.08 -3.99
N ALA A 131 -0.44 7.81 -3.23
CA ALA A 131 -0.15 9.19 -3.53
C ALA A 131 0.76 9.28 -4.75
N ALA A 132 0.85 10.49 -5.33
CA ALA A 132 1.89 10.82 -6.27
C ALA A 132 3.26 10.39 -5.72
N GLY A 133 4.02 9.66 -6.52
CA GLY A 133 5.30 9.06 -6.13
C GLY A 133 5.23 7.61 -5.62
N LEU A 134 4.04 7.02 -5.42
CA LEU A 134 3.90 5.58 -5.15
C LEU A 134 3.45 4.82 -6.41
N PRO A 135 4.02 3.63 -6.71
CA PRO A 135 3.59 2.84 -7.86
C PRO A 135 2.16 2.36 -7.69
N ILE A 136 1.41 2.49 -8.77
CA ILE A 136 0.11 1.83 -8.98
C ILE A 136 0.39 0.58 -9.79
N THR A 137 -0.17 -0.55 -9.37
CA THR A 137 -0.02 -1.80 -10.11
C THR A 137 -1.38 -2.34 -10.52
N TRP A 138 -1.55 -2.52 -11.82
CA TRP A 138 -2.69 -3.24 -12.37
C TRP A 138 -2.27 -4.65 -12.74
N THR A 139 -3.13 -5.60 -12.41
CA THR A 139 -2.95 -7.02 -12.73
C THR A 139 -4.14 -7.48 -13.57
N ALA A 140 -3.83 -8.17 -14.66
CA ALA A 140 -4.77 -8.94 -15.46
C ALA A 140 -4.94 -10.32 -14.81
N SER A 141 -5.98 -10.43 -13.99
CA SER A 141 -6.39 -11.70 -13.39
C SER A 141 -7.17 -12.50 -14.43
N TRP A 142 -6.50 -13.52 -14.95
CA TRP A 142 -7.05 -14.46 -15.91
C TRP A 142 -8.28 -15.18 -15.35
N LEU A 143 -9.42 -15.04 -16.03
CA LEU A 143 -10.62 -15.81 -15.72
C LEU A 143 -10.53 -17.23 -16.32
N CYS A 144 -9.61 -17.46 -17.25
CA CYS A 144 -9.23 -18.74 -17.85
C CYS A 144 -7.71 -18.81 -18.06
N PRO A 145 -7.06 -20.00 -18.01
CA PRO A 145 -5.65 -20.15 -18.31
C PRO A 145 -5.28 -19.41 -19.59
N PRO A 146 -4.24 -18.56 -19.56
CA PRO A 146 -3.83 -17.83 -20.75
C PRO A 146 -3.47 -18.78 -21.89
N PRO A 147 -3.68 -18.37 -23.15
CA PRO A 147 -3.01 -19.00 -24.29
C PRO A 147 -1.51 -19.12 -24.05
N GLU A 148 -0.86 -20.14 -24.62
CA GLU A 148 0.60 -20.21 -24.63
C GLU A 148 1.14 -19.07 -25.49
N GLY A 149 1.94 -18.18 -24.90
CA GLY A 149 2.49 -17.03 -25.61
C GLY A 149 1.47 -15.91 -25.84
N VAL A 150 1.35 -15.04 -24.85
CA VAL A 150 0.56 -13.80 -24.96
C VAL A 150 1.46 -12.58 -24.78
N SER A 151 1.10 -11.50 -25.45
CA SER A 151 1.68 -10.18 -25.21
C SER A 151 0.58 -9.20 -24.81
N PHE A 152 0.89 -8.36 -23.84
CA PHE A 152 0.05 -7.26 -23.37
C PHE A 152 0.55 -5.93 -23.91
N THR A 153 -0.40 -5.09 -24.29
CA THR A 153 -0.20 -3.65 -24.46
C THR A 153 -1.02 -2.93 -23.41
N TRP A 154 -0.33 -2.31 -22.46
CA TRP A 154 -0.92 -1.50 -21.41
C TRP A 154 -0.87 -0.04 -21.80
N LYS A 155 -2.04 0.61 -21.83
CA LYS A 155 -2.16 2.04 -22.10
C LYS A 155 -2.65 2.72 -20.82
N ILE A 156 -1.83 3.61 -20.28
CA ILE A 156 -2.13 4.34 -19.05
C ILE A 156 -2.53 5.75 -19.42
N THR A 157 -3.68 6.18 -18.95
CA THR A 157 -4.23 7.51 -19.20
C THR A 157 -4.42 8.26 -17.90
N LYS A 158 -4.41 9.59 -18.00
CA LYS A 158 -4.77 10.49 -16.91
C LYS A 158 -6.00 11.29 -17.32
N GLU A 159 -6.97 11.40 -16.41
CA GLU A 159 -8.19 12.16 -16.65
C GLU A 159 -7.88 13.62 -17.03
N GLY A 160 -8.40 14.08 -18.17
CA GLY A 160 -8.16 15.41 -18.72
C GLY A 160 -6.97 15.52 -19.67
N GLU A 161 -6.16 14.48 -19.85
CA GLU A 161 -5.11 14.43 -20.87
C GLU A 161 -5.60 13.72 -22.14
N SER A 162 -5.27 14.26 -23.31
CA SER A 162 -5.74 13.73 -24.60
C SER A 162 -4.89 12.57 -25.13
N LEU A 163 -3.71 12.36 -24.56
CA LEU A 163 -2.78 11.29 -24.93
C LEU A 163 -2.49 10.42 -23.70
N PRO A 164 -2.14 9.14 -23.91
CA PRO A 164 -1.67 8.28 -22.82
C PRO A 164 -0.42 8.87 -22.17
N VAL A 165 -0.35 8.78 -20.84
CA VAL A 165 0.85 9.11 -20.08
C VAL A 165 1.92 8.02 -20.19
N ALA A 166 1.50 6.78 -20.51
CA ALA A 166 2.41 5.68 -20.83
C ALA A 166 1.74 4.65 -21.76
N VAL A 167 2.55 4.00 -22.59
CA VAL A 167 2.18 2.80 -23.35
C VAL A 167 3.30 1.78 -23.16
N ILE A 168 2.96 0.60 -22.64
CA ILE A 168 3.93 -0.41 -22.20
C ILE A 168 3.58 -1.74 -22.85
N GLU A 169 4.55 -2.34 -23.55
CA GLU A 169 4.44 -3.67 -24.14
C GLU A 169 5.22 -4.67 -23.29
N THR A 170 4.58 -5.78 -22.91
CA THR A 170 5.18 -6.79 -22.03
C THR A 170 4.48 -8.14 -22.22
N ASN A 171 5.13 -9.23 -21.83
CA ASN A 171 4.47 -10.55 -21.73
C ASN A 171 3.90 -10.80 -20.32
N GLU A 172 4.17 -9.90 -19.38
CA GLU A 172 3.69 -10.00 -18.02
C GLU A 172 2.21 -9.59 -17.91
N PRO A 173 1.39 -10.33 -17.14
CA PRO A 173 -0.01 -10.01 -16.91
C PRO A 173 -0.18 -8.88 -15.89
N MET A 174 0.82 -8.02 -15.70
CA MET A 174 0.77 -6.91 -14.78
C MET A 174 1.62 -5.74 -15.28
N VAL A 175 1.25 -4.53 -14.85
CA VAL A 175 2.00 -3.31 -15.13
C VAL A 175 2.03 -2.41 -13.90
N SER A 176 3.19 -1.83 -13.62
CA SER A 176 3.36 -0.82 -12.57
C SER A 176 3.71 0.54 -13.18
N PHE A 177 3.10 1.61 -12.65
CA PHE A 177 3.33 2.98 -13.07
C PHE A 177 3.36 3.93 -11.88
N VAL A 178 4.33 4.86 -11.87
CA VAL A 178 4.50 5.84 -10.78
C VAL A 178 3.97 7.21 -11.25
N PRO A 179 2.79 7.65 -10.78
CA PRO A 179 2.26 8.97 -11.09
C PRO A 179 3.10 10.08 -10.44
N GLU A 180 3.61 11.02 -11.24
CA GLU A 180 4.33 12.19 -10.72
C GLU A 180 3.40 13.24 -10.07
N LYS A 181 2.11 13.21 -10.42
CA LYS A 181 1.11 14.18 -9.99
C LYS A 181 -0.16 13.47 -9.55
N ALA A 182 -0.88 14.04 -8.60
CA ALA A 182 -2.24 13.60 -8.30
C ALA A 182 -3.17 13.72 -9.51
N GLY A 183 -4.27 13.00 -9.42
CA GLY A 183 -5.31 12.93 -10.43
C GLY A 183 -5.81 11.51 -10.59
N SER A 184 -6.79 11.34 -11.45
CA SER A 184 -7.35 10.03 -11.75
C SER A 184 -6.61 9.38 -12.90
N TYR A 185 -6.17 8.14 -12.71
CA TYR A 185 -5.47 7.34 -13.71
C TYR A 185 -6.29 6.10 -14.05
N ALA A 186 -6.18 5.64 -15.29
CA ALA A 186 -6.77 4.38 -15.71
C ALA A 186 -5.77 3.60 -16.56
N ALA A 187 -5.73 2.29 -16.37
CA ALA A 187 -5.01 1.39 -17.27
C ALA A 187 -6.01 0.66 -18.16
N GLU A 188 -5.74 0.65 -19.46
CA GLU A 188 -6.40 -0.18 -20.46
C GLU A 188 -5.41 -1.28 -20.87
N ALA A 189 -5.84 -2.53 -20.84
CA ALA A 189 -5.03 -3.65 -21.33
C ALA A 189 -5.63 -4.23 -22.60
N THR A 190 -4.77 -4.37 -23.61
CA THR A 190 -5.04 -5.14 -24.83
C THR A 190 -4.17 -6.37 -24.83
N VAL A 191 -4.74 -7.53 -25.14
CA VAL A 191 -4.01 -8.80 -25.22
C VAL A 191 -3.99 -9.28 -26.66
N CYS A 192 -2.81 -9.68 -27.11
CA CYS A 192 -2.60 -10.37 -28.37
C CYS A 192 -2.17 -11.82 -28.06
N ASP A 193 -2.93 -12.77 -28.59
CA ASP A 193 -2.52 -14.17 -28.69
C ASP A 193 -1.56 -14.29 -29.88
N LEU A 194 -0.30 -14.66 -29.60
CA LEU A 194 0.76 -14.71 -30.62
C LEU A 194 0.62 -15.91 -31.57
N GLU A 195 -0.11 -16.95 -31.18
CA GLU A 195 -0.34 -18.13 -32.02
C GLU A 195 -1.45 -17.88 -33.03
N THR A 196 -2.54 -17.28 -32.58
CA THR A 196 -3.72 -17.03 -33.42
C THR A 196 -3.73 -15.65 -34.06
N MET A 197 -2.79 -14.77 -33.63
CA MET A 197 -2.78 -13.33 -33.95
C MET A 197 -4.12 -12.66 -33.63
N SER A 198 -4.88 -13.23 -32.69
CA SER A 198 -6.17 -12.70 -32.27
C SER A 198 -5.96 -11.69 -31.16
N VAL A 199 -6.72 -10.60 -31.25
CA VAL A 199 -6.67 -9.50 -30.28
C VAL A 199 -8.01 -9.43 -29.58
N SER A 200 -7.98 -9.36 -28.25
CA SER A 200 -9.16 -9.07 -27.44
C SER A 200 -9.03 -7.69 -26.80
N THR A 201 -10.05 -6.86 -27.01
CA THR A 201 -10.34 -5.57 -26.35
C THR A 201 -11.18 -5.80 -25.09
N GLU A 202 -11.29 -4.94 -24.10
CA GLU A 202 -10.56 -3.77 -23.59
C GLU A 202 -11.03 -3.79 -22.12
N ALA A 203 -10.19 -4.22 -21.18
CA ALA A 203 -10.53 -4.08 -19.77
C ALA A 203 -9.87 -2.80 -19.28
N SER A 204 -10.62 -2.00 -18.53
CA SER A 204 -10.15 -0.75 -17.95
C SER A 204 -10.43 -0.74 -16.47
N GLU A 205 -9.46 -0.26 -15.68
CA GLU A 205 -9.64 -0.06 -14.25
C GLU A 205 -9.07 1.31 -13.84
N LYS A 206 -9.91 2.09 -13.14
CA LYS A 206 -9.61 3.47 -12.73
C LYS A 206 -9.18 3.52 -11.26
N VAL A 207 -8.22 4.39 -10.96
CA VAL A 207 -7.76 4.70 -9.61
C VAL A 207 -7.56 6.21 -9.43
N ASP A 208 -7.91 6.73 -8.26
CA ASP A 208 -7.68 8.13 -7.90
C ASP A 208 -6.41 8.27 -7.06
N VAL A 209 -5.46 9.09 -7.50
CA VAL A 209 -4.17 9.32 -6.84
C VAL A 209 -4.19 10.68 -6.14
N SER A 210 -3.80 10.73 -4.87
CA SER A 210 -3.70 11.97 -4.07
C SER A 210 -2.34 12.68 -4.25
N GLN A 211 -2.23 13.94 -3.80
CA GLN A 211 -0.94 14.67 -3.79
C GLN A 211 -0.01 14.22 -2.66
N SER A 212 -0.56 13.61 -1.61
CA SER A 212 0.15 13.24 -0.38
C SER A 212 -0.39 11.92 0.15
N VAL A 213 0.47 11.14 0.83
CA VAL A 213 0.04 9.91 1.49
C VAL A 213 -0.60 10.27 2.82
N TYR A 214 -1.80 9.76 3.08
CA TYR A 214 -2.40 9.81 4.41
C TYR A 214 -2.20 8.45 5.08
N PHE A 215 -1.58 8.45 6.25
CA PHE A 215 -1.23 7.21 6.94
C PHE A 215 -1.17 7.47 8.45
N GLY A 216 -2.11 6.90 9.20
CA GLY A 216 -2.31 7.17 10.61
C GLY A 216 -3.07 8.47 10.90
N VAL A 217 -3.50 8.58 12.16
CA VAL A 217 -4.24 9.71 12.73
C VAL A 217 -3.53 10.13 14.01
N TYR A 218 -3.20 11.41 14.14
CA TYR A 218 -2.53 11.93 15.32
C TYR A 218 -2.95 13.38 15.58
N GLU A 219 -3.20 13.72 16.83
CA GLU A 219 -3.64 15.07 17.25
C GLU A 219 -2.61 16.14 16.84
N GLN A 220 -3.03 17.08 15.99
CA GLN A 220 -2.16 18.07 15.34
C GLN A 220 -2.74 19.49 15.42
N ASP A 221 -4.04 19.67 15.59
CA ASP A 221 -4.69 20.98 15.54
C ASP A 221 -5.17 21.51 16.91
N GLY A 222 -5.21 20.63 17.92
CA GLY A 222 -5.61 20.90 19.29
C GLY A 222 -7.12 20.93 19.47
N ARG A 223 -7.88 20.22 18.64
CA ARG A 223 -9.34 20.13 18.65
C ARG A 223 -9.74 18.66 18.64
N SER A 224 -10.20 18.17 19.79
CA SER A 224 -10.65 16.78 19.97
C SER A 224 -11.82 16.32 19.09
N SER A 225 -12.38 17.18 18.25
CA SER A 225 -13.50 16.89 17.36
C SER A 225 -13.07 16.56 15.93
N THR A 226 -11.79 16.71 15.58
CA THR A 226 -11.28 16.46 14.23
C THR A 226 -10.47 15.16 14.19
N GLU A 227 -10.68 14.38 13.12
CA GLU A 227 -9.77 13.28 12.80
C GLU A 227 -8.54 13.88 12.11
N ASP A 228 -7.47 14.07 12.87
CA ASP A 228 -6.24 14.70 12.38
C ASP A 228 -5.37 13.69 11.64
N ARG A 229 -5.75 13.38 10.40
CA ARG A 229 -4.98 12.47 9.53
C ARG A 229 -3.56 12.99 9.32
N LEU A 230 -2.58 12.11 9.47
CA LEU A 230 -1.18 12.42 9.21
C LEU A 230 -0.92 12.46 7.72
N GLU A 231 -0.40 13.58 7.25
CA GLU A 231 0.01 13.78 5.87
C GLU A 231 1.51 13.54 5.73
N TRP A 232 1.91 12.69 4.78
CA TRP A 232 3.28 12.27 4.56
C TRP A 232 3.78 12.65 3.16
N THR A 233 5.07 12.95 3.10
CA THR A 233 5.84 13.12 1.86
C THR A 233 6.58 11.82 1.56
N VAL A 234 6.43 11.31 0.34
CA VAL A 234 7.21 10.16 -0.14
C VAL A 234 8.62 10.63 -0.49
N LEU A 235 9.63 10.04 0.14
CA LEU A 235 11.04 10.37 -0.08
C LEU A 235 11.73 9.42 -1.06
N ASP A 236 11.34 8.14 -1.05
CA ASP A 236 11.94 7.08 -1.84
C ASP A 236 10.96 5.93 -2.02
N VAL A 237 11.02 5.26 -3.17
CA VAL A 237 10.36 3.97 -3.41
C VAL A 237 11.35 3.02 -4.04
N THR A 238 11.67 1.95 -3.31
CA THR A 238 12.64 0.94 -3.74
C THR A 238 12.12 -0.44 -3.32
N ASP A 239 12.19 -1.43 -4.21
CA ASP A 239 11.87 -2.84 -3.93
C ASP A 239 10.51 -3.09 -3.26
N GLY A 240 9.47 -2.34 -3.67
CA GLY A 240 8.12 -2.47 -3.10
C GLY A 240 7.96 -1.84 -1.72
N GLU A 241 8.91 -1.02 -1.28
CA GLU A 241 8.88 -0.28 -0.03
C GLU A 241 8.92 1.23 -0.28
N ALA A 242 8.22 2.01 0.54
CA ALA A 242 8.22 3.46 0.49
C ALA A 242 8.77 4.06 1.78
N LEU A 243 9.73 4.97 1.66
CA LEU A 243 10.19 5.81 2.76
C LEU A 243 9.33 7.08 2.81
N LEU A 244 8.70 7.32 3.94
CA LEU A 244 7.83 8.45 4.18
C LEU A 244 8.40 9.34 5.28
N ILE A 245 8.20 10.65 5.17
CA ILE A 245 8.43 11.62 6.24
C ILE A 245 7.17 12.45 6.46
N THR A 246 6.85 12.79 7.71
CA THR A 246 5.70 13.67 7.97
C THR A 246 5.89 14.99 7.22
N LYS A 247 4.81 15.46 6.57
CA LYS A 247 4.86 16.72 5.80
C LYS A 247 5.14 17.92 6.69
N LYS A 248 4.66 17.87 7.93
CA LYS A 248 4.83 18.89 8.96
C LYS A 248 5.64 18.37 10.14
N ILE A 249 6.17 19.30 10.94
CA ILE A 249 6.68 19.04 12.28
C ILE A 249 5.47 18.82 13.19
N ILE A 250 5.35 17.62 13.77
CA ILE A 250 4.09 17.19 14.42
C ILE A 250 4.11 17.32 15.95
N ARG A 251 5.30 17.44 16.54
CA ARG A 251 5.52 17.65 17.98
C ARG A 251 6.71 18.58 18.16
N ASN A 252 6.71 19.39 19.21
CA ASN A 252 7.88 20.14 19.61
C ASN A 252 8.28 19.78 21.03
N ASP A 253 9.34 18.99 21.17
CA ASP A 253 9.79 18.47 22.45
C ASP A 253 11.29 18.22 22.39
N SER A 254 11.89 18.18 23.57
CA SER A 254 13.32 17.92 23.71
C SER A 254 13.67 16.53 23.22
N TYR A 255 14.75 16.40 22.44
CA TYR A 255 15.23 15.09 21.96
C TYR A 255 15.52 14.14 23.12
N PHE A 256 15.92 14.68 24.28
CA PHE A 256 16.09 14.01 25.56
C PHE A 256 15.65 14.93 26.72
N ASN A 257 14.73 14.49 27.60
CA ASN A 257 14.04 15.40 28.53
C ASN A 257 14.11 15.01 30.02
N PRO A 258 15.14 15.46 30.77
CA PRO A 258 14.78 16.43 31.83
C PRO A 258 15.87 17.43 32.26
N GLU A 259 15.42 18.58 32.80
CA GLU A 259 16.26 19.68 33.33
C GLU A 259 17.27 19.27 34.43
N TRP A 260 17.02 18.16 35.14
CA TRP A 260 17.87 17.66 36.22
C TRP A 260 19.00 16.74 35.74
N ILE A 261 19.00 16.33 34.46
CA ILE A 261 20.12 15.59 33.86
C ILE A 261 21.03 16.59 33.15
N LYS A 262 22.03 17.10 33.88
CA LYS A 262 23.07 17.99 33.31
C LYS A 262 24.22 17.17 32.68
N TYR A 263 24.50 17.46 31.40
CA TYR A 263 25.74 17.19 30.62
C TYR A 263 26.14 15.74 30.30
N LYS A 264 25.54 15.06 29.31
CA LYS A 264 25.82 13.62 29.07
C LYS A 264 25.65 13.13 27.62
N TYR A 265 26.49 12.18 27.22
CA TYR A 265 26.62 11.60 25.87
C TYR A 265 25.37 10.87 25.37
N THR A 266 24.46 11.56 24.67
CA THR A 266 23.22 10.99 24.16
C THR A 266 23.37 10.49 22.73
N TYR A 267 23.42 9.17 22.57
CA TYR A 267 23.31 8.52 21.26
C TYR A 267 21.85 8.16 20.96
N TRP A 268 21.48 8.12 19.67
CA TRP A 268 20.13 7.74 19.23
C TRP A 268 19.68 6.38 19.78
N ASN A 269 20.59 5.40 19.83
CA ASN A 269 20.24 4.01 20.09
C ASN A 269 20.28 3.60 21.58
N GLN A 270 21.05 4.30 22.42
CA GLN A 270 21.33 3.87 23.79
C GLN A 270 20.85 4.85 24.87
N SER A 271 20.24 5.98 24.48
CA SER A 271 19.84 7.04 25.42
C SER A 271 20.90 7.21 26.52
N CYS A 272 22.18 7.27 26.13
CA CYS A 272 23.26 7.16 27.10
C CYS A 272 23.28 8.42 27.97
N VAL A 273 23.26 8.22 29.28
CA VAL A 273 23.28 9.30 30.27
C VAL A 273 24.49 9.05 31.17
N GLY A 274 25.68 9.51 30.80
CA GLY A 274 26.89 9.37 31.62
C GLY A 274 26.87 10.20 32.92
N SER A 275 26.62 9.63 34.11
CA SER A 275 26.60 10.43 35.36
C SER A 275 27.94 11.00 35.82
N SER A 276 27.97 12.32 36.12
CA SER A 276 29.06 12.93 36.88
C SER A 276 28.64 13.03 38.34
N SER A 277 29.37 12.38 39.22
CA SER A 277 29.70 12.96 40.52
C SER A 277 31.13 13.47 40.43
N ASP A 278 31.33 14.70 40.90
CA ASP A 278 32.59 15.46 41.04
C ASP A 278 32.93 16.45 39.91
N ILE A 279 32.14 17.53 39.88
CA ILE A 279 32.53 18.82 39.29
C ILE A 279 33.61 19.44 40.20
N ASN A 280 34.83 19.66 39.70
CA ASN A 280 35.78 20.51 40.41
C ASN A 280 35.48 22.00 40.13
N TRP A 281 36.00 22.90 40.97
CA TRP A 281 35.64 24.33 41.06
C TRP A 281 35.76 25.17 39.77
N TRP A 282 36.21 24.58 38.65
CA TRP A 282 36.37 25.22 37.35
C TRP A 282 35.41 24.69 36.27
N GLY A 283 34.52 23.74 36.60
CA GLY A 283 33.46 23.31 35.67
C GLY A 283 33.93 22.47 34.48
N VAL A 284 35.14 21.87 34.56
CA VAL A 284 35.66 20.97 33.52
C VAL A 284 35.63 19.54 34.06
N ILE A 285 34.90 18.64 33.38
CA ILE A 285 34.82 17.21 33.70
C ILE A 285 35.98 16.49 32.99
N PRO A 286 36.86 15.77 33.70
CA PRO A 286 37.85 14.90 33.08
C PRO A 286 37.14 13.73 32.36
N LEU A 287 37.52 13.44 31.11
CA LEU A 287 36.91 12.38 30.29
C LEU A 287 36.92 11.00 30.99
N ASP A 288 37.93 10.79 31.85
CA ASP A 288 38.29 9.52 32.45
C ASP A 288 37.42 9.11 33.66
N SER A 289 36.54 10.01 34.15
CA SER A 289 35.68 9.76 35.32
C SER A 289 34.21 9.47 34.96
N MET A 290 33.85 9.45 33.67
CA MET A 290 32.48 9.21 33.23
C MET A 290 32.13 7.72 33.25
N LYS A 291 31.14 7.32 34.06
CA LYS A 291 30.48 6.02 33.92
C LYS A 291 29.40 6.11 32.85
N ILE A 292 29.65 5.47 31.71
CA ILE A 292 28.65 5.26 30.66
C ILE A 292 27.71 4.15 31.14
N THR A 293 26.46 4.48 31.44
CA THR A 293 25.38 3.50 31.57
C THR A 293 24.63 3.46 30.24
N GLY A 294 24.90 2.43 29.45
CA GLY A 294 24.12 2.15 28.24
C GLY A 294 22.75 1.63 28.63
N ILE A 295 21.69 2.29 28.14
CA ILE A 295 20.32 1.88 28.37
C ILE A 295 19.78 1.29 27.06
N THR A 296 19.62 -0.04 27.01
CA THR A 296 19.01 -0.72 25.87
C THR A 296 17.49 -0.84 26.08
N PRO A 297 16.65 -0.56 25.07
CA PRO A 297 15.18 -0.67 25.17
C PRO A 297 14.62 -2.06 25.50
N ASP A 298 15.44 -3.11 25.44
CA ASP A 298 14.96 -4.51 25.41
C ASP A 298 14.41 -5.05 26.75
N HIS A 299 14.29 -4.24 27.80
CA HIS A 299 13.73 -4.67 29.10
C HIS A 299 13.01 -3.54 29.83
N VAL A 300 11.67 -3.39 29.70
CA VAL A 300 10.89 -2.54 30.63
C VAL A 300 9.52 -3.16 30.99
N PRO A 301 9.22 -3.39 32.28
CA PRO A 301 7.91 -3.83 32.77
C PRO A 301 6.86 -2.70 32.76
N LEU A 302 5.63 -3.04 32.37
CA LEU A 302 4.50 -2.11 32.17
C LEU A 302 3.89 -1.50 33.46
N GLU A 303 4.32 -1.93 34.66
CA GLU A 303 3.47 -1.81 35.85
C GLU A 303 3.92 -0.80 36.93
N ASP A 304 5.10 -0.21 36.88
CA ASP A 304 5.62 0.59 38.02
C ASP A 304 5.84 2.07 37.68
N ARG A 305 4.73 2.83 37.54
CA ARG A 305 4.77 4.28 37.30
C ARG A 305 4.92 5.05 38.61
N THR A 306 6.16 5.25 39.08
CA THR A 306 6.46 6.24 40.13
C THR A 306 7.62 7.16 39.70
N PHE A 307 7.29 8.40 39.32
CA PHE A 307 8.23 9.45 38.90
C PHE A 307 9.39 9.64 39.91
N GLY A 308 10.64 9.56 39.43
CA GLY A 308 11.85 9.94 40.16
C GLY A 308 12.92 8.86 40.35
N LYS A 309 12.90 7.75 39.60
CA LYS A 309 13.96 6.70 39.65
C LYS A 309 14.70 6.58 38.32
N GLU A 310 15.89 5.98 38.36
CA GLU A 310 16.77 5.72 37.20
C GLU A 310 16.07 4.95 36.04
N VAL A 311 15.00 4.23 36.36
CA VAL A 311 14.12 3.50 35.43
C VAL A 311 13.16 4.43 34.65
N ASP A 312 13.02 5.70 35.05
CA ASP A 312 12.17 6.67 34.34
C ASP A 312 12.89 7.36 33.17
N ILE A 313 14.21 7.21 33.07
CA ILE A 313 15.05 7.79 32.00
C ILE A 313 14.67 7.23 30.62
N PHE A 314 14.04 6.06 30.59
CA PHE A 314 13.57 5.42 29.36
C PHE A 314 12.42 6.21 28.70
N TYR A 315 11.59 6.90 29.48
CA TYR A 315 10.38 7.58 28.99
C TYR A 315 10.64 8.96 28.38
N VAL A 316 11.88 9.46 28.45
CA VAL A 316 12.21 10.87 28.15
C VAL A 316 13.00 11.06 26.85
N HIS A 317 13.19 10.00 26.06
CA HIS A 317 13.93 10.05 24.80
C HIS A 317 12.98 10.07 23.59
N SER A 318 13.30 10.89 22.59
CA SER A 318 12.54 11.02 21.33
C SER A 318 12.24 9.67 20.66
N ARG A 319 13.23 8.77 20.58
CA ARG A 319 13.09 7.40 20.07
C ARG A 319 12.03 6.56 20.79
N TYR A 320 11.92 6.68 22.12
CA TYR A 320 10.87 6.01 22.90
C TYR A 320 9.50 6.58 22.52
N TRP A 321 9.36 7.90 22.50
CA TRP A 321 8.12 8.53 22.08
C TRP A 321 7.72 8.08 20.67
N LEU A 322 8.67 8.01 19.72
CA LEU A 322 8.40 7.60 18.35
C LEU A 322 7.88 6.16 18.24
N ASN A 323 8.51 5.20 18.94
CA ASN A 323 8.24 3.77 18.74
C ASN A 323 7.23 3.18 19.73
N GLU A 324 7.02 3.81 20.91
CA GLU A 324 6.15 3.27 21.96
C GLU A 324 4.89 4.10 22.20
N ILE A 325 4.93 5.40 21.88
CA ILE A 325 3.78 6.30 22.06
C ILE A 325 3.15 6.64 20.72
N PHE A 326 3.92 7.27 19.83
CA PHE A 326 3.45 7.71 18.53
C PHE A 326 3.07 6.52 17.64
N TYR A 327 3.94 5.53 17.49
CA TYR A 327 3.61 4.32 16.73
C TYR A 327 2.35 3.61 17.24
N GLU A 328 2.21 3.46 18.56
CA GLU A 328 1.08 2.72 19.13
C GLU A 328 -0.24 3.49 19.03
N SER A 329 -0.21 4.81 19.13
CA SER A 329 -1.40 5.67 19.10
C SER A 329 -1.79 6.16 17.71
N ALA A 330 -0.83 6.32 16.80
CA ALA A 330 -1.08 6.97 15.51
C ALA A 330 -1.57 6.02 14.42
N PHE A 331 -1.30 4.72 14.53
CA PHE A 331 -1.55 3.75 13.47
C PHE A 331 -2.53 2.66 13.91
N SER A 332 -3.46 2.30 13.02
CA SER A 332 -4.32 1.12 13.17
C SER A 332 -3.52 -0.18 13.04
N ASP A 333 -4.10 -1.33 13.43
CA ASP A 333 -3.42 -2.63 13.31
C ASP A 333 -3.07 -2.98 11.85
N ASP A 334 -3.95 -2.63 10.91
CA ASP A 334 -3.71 -2.82 9.47
C ASP A 334 -2.53 -1.95 8.99
N GLU A 335 -2.47 -0.69 9.42
CA GLU A 335 -1.34 0.21 9.11
C GLU A 335 -0.04 -0.26 9.77
N LYS A 336 -0.09 -0.68 11.03
CA LYS A 336 1.06 -1.24 11.75
C LYS A 336 1.63 -2.47 11.03
N SER A 337 0.78 -3.32 10.44
CA SER A 337 1.22 -4.48 9.66
C SER A 337 2.06 -4.13 8.42
N ARG A 338 1.92 -2.89 7.93
CA ARG A 338 2.64 -2.37 6.76
C ARG A 338 3.93 -1.63 7.13
N ILE A 339 4.07 -1.15 8.36
CA ILE A 339 5.30 -0.48 8.83
C ILE A 339 6.41 -1.50 9.05
N ILE A 340 7.58 -1.22 8.50
CA ILE A 340 8.75 -2.09 8.51
C ILE A 340 9.70 -1.68 9.64
N LEU A 341 10.29 -2.67 10.31
CA LEU A 341 11.41 -2.43 11.22
C LEU A 341 12.68 -2.17 10.41
N VAL A 342 13.22 -0.96 10.50
CA VAL A 342 14.35 -0.49 9.70
C VAL A 342 15.65 -0.55 10.49
N HIS A 343 16.71 -1.07 9.86
CA HIS A 343 18.07 -0.93 10.34
C HIS A 343 18.63 0.45 10.00
N ASN A 344 18.88 1.28 11.01
CA ASN A 344 19.33 2.66 10.88
C ASN A 344 20.84 2.75 11.17
N VAL A 345 21.62 3.07 10.14
CA VAL A 345 23.07 3.24 10.25
C VAL A 345 23.41 4.61 10.84
N ASN A 346 24.04 4.65 12.01
CA ASN A 346 24.35 5.88 12.76
C ASN A 346 25.75 6.42 12.43
N GLU A 347 25.89 7.03 11.26
CA GLU A 347 27.14 7.65 10.83
C GLU A 347 27.51 8.87 11.68
N ASP A 348 28.81 9.06 11.89
CA ASP A 348 29.38 10.20 12.61
C ASP A 348 29.06 11.53 11.93
N ASN A 349 29.15 12.62 12.71
CA ASN A 349 29.00 13.95 12.18
C ASN A 349 30.06 14.22 11.08
N PRO A 350 29.65 14.58 9.85
CA PRO A 350 30.58 14.72 8.72
C PRO A 350 31.51 15.94 8.82
N GLU A 351 31.17 16.95 9.63
CA GLU A 351 31.97 18.17 9.79
C GLU A 351 32.88 18.10 11.01
N TYR A 352 32.40 17.51 12.11
CA TYR A 352 33.10 17.50 13.39
C TYR A 352 33.71 16.15 13.76
N GLY A 353 33.34 15.06 13.07
CA GLY A 353 33.77 13.70 13.41
C GLY A 353 33.22 13.20 14.75
N THR A 354 32.18 13.85 15.28
CA THR A 354 31.51 13.43 16.52
C THR A 354 30.80 12.10 16.29
N GLU A 355 31.09 11.12 17.13
CA GLU A 355 30.44 9.81 17.08
C GLU A 355 28.93 9.90 17.31
N SER A 356 28.13 9.30 16.41
CA SER A 356 26.66 9.25 16.51
C SER A 356 26.13 8.03 17.28
N GLY A 357 27.04 7.16 17.72
CA GLY A 357 26.76 5.94 18.46
C GLY A 357 26.42 4.75 17.55
N PRO A 358 26.16 3.57 18.14
CA PRO A 358 25.92 2.37 17.36
C PRO A 358 24.61 2.43 16.57
N ASP A 359 24.47 1.58 15.56
CA ASP A 359 23.24 1.44 14.76
C ASP A 359 22.01 1.08 15.61
N SER A 360 20.81 1.29 15.05
CA SER A 360 19.54 0.99 15.72
C SER A 360 18.55 0.27 14.80
N TRP A 361 17.50 -0.29 15.40
CA TRP A 361 16.37 -0.88 14.69
C TRP A 361 15.09 -0.20 15.14
N ASP A 362 14.39 0.47 14.22
CA ASP A 362 13.25 1.32 14.53
C ASP A 362 12.12 1.18 13.52
N LYS A 363 10.88 1.25 13.99
CA LYS A 363 9.69 1.36 13.12
C LYS A 363 9.43 2.80 12.72
N VAL A 364 9.72 3.73 13.64
CA VAL A 364 9.60 5.17 13.44
C VAL A 364 10.92 5.84 13.87
N PHE A 365 11.48 6.67 13.01
CA PHE A 365 12.82 7.25 13.22
C PHE A 365 12.96 8.68 12.66
N PHE A 366 14.07 9.35 12.96
CA PHE A 366 14.48 10.58 12.27
C PHE A 366 15.54 10.25 11.21
N LEU A 367 15.59 11.04 10.13
CA LEU A 367 16.66 10.89 9.13
C LEU A 367 18.03 11.20 9.76
N SER A 368 19.05 10.46 9.32
CA SER A 368 20.46 10.89 9.44
C SER A 368 20.76 12.04 8.47
N TYR A 369 21.92 12.66 8.66
CA TYR A 369 22.48 13.59 7.70
C TYR A 369 22.57 12.99 6.27
N SER A 370 23.10 11.78 6.12
CA SER A 370 23.32 11.18 4.81
C SER A 370 22.02 10.80 4.11
N GLU A 371 21.05 10.24 4.83
CA GLU A 371 19.71 9.99 4.30
C GLU A 371 19.03 11.29 3.91
N MET A 372 19.11 12.32 4.76
CA MET A 372 18.59 13.64 4.44
C MET A 372 19.26 14.23 3.19
N MET A 373 20.57 14.06 3.01
CA MET A 373 21.29 14.58 1.83
C MET A 373 20.89 13.83 0.58
N ARG A 374 20.67 12.52 0.69
CA ARG A 374 20.23 11.65 -0.41
C ARG A 374 18.82 12.01 -0.87
N PHE A 375 17.87 12.13 0.06
CA PHE A 375 16.44 12.26 -0.27
C PHE A 375 15.93 13.71 -0.27
N MET A 376 16.62 14.63 0.39
CA MET A 376 16.26 16.06 0.47
C MET A 376 17.49 16.96 0.21
N PRO A 377 18.13 16.88 -0.97
CA PRO A 377 19.43 17.51 -1.23
C PRO A 377 19.39 19.04 -1.23
N THR A 378 18.23 19.65 -1.49
CA THR A 378 18.10 21.11 -1.57
C THR A 378 17.52 21.72 -0.29
N ALA A 379 17.87 22.99 -0.03
CA ALA A 379 17.26 23.73 1.07
C ALA A 379 15.73 23.85 0.89
N ALA A 380 15.25 23.98 -0.36
CA ALA A 380 13.82 24.00 -0.65
C ALA A 380 13.11 22.71 -0.22
N SER A 381 13.67 21.53 -0.53
CA SER A 381 13.07 20.25 -0.15
C SER A 381 12.99 20.05 1.36
N ARG A 382 13.92 20.64 2.12
CA ARG A 382 14.02 20.45 3.58
C ARG A 382 13.09 21.32 4.42
N LYS A 383 12.39 22.27 3.79
CA LYS A 383 11.47 23.16 4.50
C LYS A 383 10.30 22.36 5.08
N ALA A 384 9.89 22.74 6.27
CA ALA A 384 8.76 22.15 6.97
C ALA A 384 8.12 23.19 7.90
N SER A 385 6.80 23.27 7.87
CA SER A 385 6.03 24.04 8.84
C SER A 385 5.55 23.14 9.98
N MET A 386 5.17 23.75 11.09
CA MET A 386 4.62 23.05 12.24
C MET A 386 3.12 22.83 12.12
N THR A 387 2.64 21.83 12.84
CA THR A 387 1.22 21.72 13.22
C THR A 387 0.88 22.72 14.31
N THR A 388 -0.42 22.95 14.57
CA THR A 388 -0.86 23.87 15.62
C THR A 388 -0.45 23.35 17.00
N MET A 389 -0.55 22.04 17.22
CA MET A 389 -0.13 21.40 18.48
C MET A 389 1.36 21.55 18.71
N ALA A 390 2.20 21.23 17.71
CA ALA A 390 3.63 21.42 17.83
C ALA A 390 3.98 22.89 18.12
N ALA A 391 3.27 23.85 17.52
CA ALA A 391 3.49 25.27 17.79
C ALA A 391 3.12 25.65 19.24
N ARG A 392 2.05 25.07 19.82
CA ARG A 392 1.65 25.28 21.22
C ARG A 392 2.65 24.69 22.22
N GLU A 393 3.33 23.61 21.83
CA GLU A 393 4.37 22.97 22.65
C GLU A 393 5.70 23.74 22.60
N SER A 394 5.84 24.74 21.72
CA SER A 394 7.08 25.51 21.57
C SER A 394 7.24 26.61 22.63
N SER A 395 8.34 26.51 23.40
CA SER A 395 8.74 27.47 24.42
C SER A 395 8.90 28.91 23.90
N ASP A 396 9.41 29.08 22.67
CA ASP A 396 9.70 30.41 22.12
C ASP A 396 8.78 30.81 20.93
N ASN A 397 7.80 30.00 20.52
CA ASN A 397 7.06 30.19 19.25
C ASN A 397 8.00 30.18 18.00
N ILE A 398 9.23 29.66 18.15
CA ILE A 398 10.29 29.59 17.11
C ILE A 398 10.48 28.14 16.67
N GLY A 399 9.44 27.30 16.61
CA GLY A 399 9.55 25.92 16.10
C GLY A 399 9.83 25.86 14.59
N ARG A 400 10.99 26.39 14.25
CA ARG A 400 11.60 26.52 12.94
C ARG A 400 12.61 25.43 12.75
N TYR A 401 12.76 24.49 13.68
CA TYR A 401 13.80 23.47 13.61
C TYR A 401 13.19 22.08 13.69
N TRP A 402 13.82 21.11 13.04
CA TRP A 402 13.49 19.70 13.23
C TRP A 402 14.75 18.85 13.33
N TRP A 403 14.71 17.84 14.20
CA TRP A 403 15.87 17.01 14.54
C TRP A 403 16.28 16.06 13.42
N LEU A 404 17.58 15.82 13.31
CA LEU A 404 18.17 14.64 12.69
C LEU A 404 18.67 13.70 13.80
N ARG A 405 18.81 12.41 13.49
CA ARG A 405 19.42 11.44 14.43
C ARG A 405 20.95 11.51 14.50
N THR A 406 21.60 12.18 13.55
CA THR A 406 23.06 12.39 13.53
C THR A 406 23.47 13.38 14.61
N SER A 407 24.52 13.06 15.38
CA SER A 407 25.05 13.93 16.42
C SER A 407 25.59 15.25 15.87
N GLY A 408 25.52 16.31 16.67
CA GLY A 408 26.07 17.64 16.36
C GLY A 408 27.59 17.72 16.59
N ALA A 409 28.10 18.94 16.76
CA ALA A 409 29.53 19.18 17.05
C ALA A 409 29.99 18.64 18.41
N LYS A 410 29.04 18.26 19.29
CA LYS A 410 29.30 17.67 20.60
C LYS A 410 28.37 16.48 20.78
N GLN A 411 28.78 15.49 21.57
CA GLN A 411 28.02 14.25 21.76
C GLN A 411 26.65 14.45 22.46
N TRP A 412 26.42 15.59 23.13
CA TRP A 412 25.11 15.97 23.69
C TRP A 412 24.32 16.91 22.78
N PHE A 413 24.79 17.13 21.54
CA PHE A 413 24.07 17.89 20.53
C PHE A 413 23.58 16.95 19.45
N ALA A 414 22.44 17.26 18.84
CA ALA A 414 21.96 16.61 17.62
C ALA A 414 21.90 17.64 16.49
N MET A 415 22.22 17.19 15.27
CA MET A 415 22.02 18.02 14.08
C MET A 415 20.54 18.33 13.92
N HIS A 416 20.25 19.51 13.38
CA HIS A 416 18.88 19.90 13.07
C HIS A 416 18.83 20.71 11.80
N ILE A 417 17.63 20.82 11.25
CA ILE A 417 17.33 21.58 10.05
C ILE A 417 16.46 22.77 10.40
N GLN A 418 16.79 23.93 9.88
CA GLN A 418 15.91 25.09 9.92
C GLN A 418 14.74 24.90 8.94
N GLY A 419 13.56 24.48 9.41
CA GLY A 419 12.33 24.31 8.65
C GLY A 419 11.86 25.51 7.83
N THR A 420 12.23 26.76 8.16
CA THR A 420 11.81 27.95 7.38
C THR A 420 12.61 28.15 6.09
N ASN A 421 13.92 27.92 6.12
CA ASN A 421 14.82 28.15 4.99
C ASN A 421 15.49 26.87 4.46
N GLY A 422 15.43 25.77 5.21
CA GLY A 422 15.99 24.46 4.91
C GLY A 422 17.49 24.33 5.15
N TYR A 423 18.11 25.24 5.91
CA TYR A 423 19.53 25.16 6.22
C TYR A 423 19.84 24.11 7.27
N ILE A 424 21.00 23.49 7.09
CA ILE A 424 21.50 22.41 7.95
C ILE A 424 22.38 23.05 9.02
N SER A 425 22.18 22.65 10.28
CA SER A 425 23.10 22.96 11.37
C SER A 425 23.93 21.72 11.68
N HIS A 426 25.16 21.67 11.18
CA HIS A 426 26.14 20.63 11.52
C HIS A 426 26.62 20.77 12.97
N TYR A 427 26.65 22.00 13.49
CA TYR A 427 26.93 22.24 14.90
C TYR A 427 25.84 21.63 15.79
N GLY A 428 24.58 21.67 15.35
CA GLY A 428 23.45 21.10 16.07
C GLY A 428 22.93 21.98 17.20
N SER A 429 22.00 21.43 17.97
CA SER A 429 21.46 22.01 19.21
C SER A 429 21.59 21.01 20.34
N ASP A 430 21.65 21.53 21.57
CA ASP A 430 21.58 20.71 22.78
C ASP A 430 20.32 19.84 22.75
N VAL A 431 20.49 18.54 22.94
CA VAL A 431 19.37 17.58 22.89
C VAL A 431 18.34 17.82 23.98
N GLY A 432 18.66 18.62 25.00
CA GLY A 432 17.78 19.08 26.07
C GLY A 432 16.87 20.26 25.69
N HIS A 433 17.06 20.86 24.52
CA HIS A 433 16.25 21.98 24.07
C HIS A 433 14.90 21.52 23.51
N ASP A 434 13.83 22.09 24.04
CA ASP A 434 12.46 21.88 23.58
C ASP A 434 12.07 22.73 22.36
N ASN A 435 13.01 23.48 21.76
CA ASN A 435 12.74 24.38 20.63
C ASN A 435 12.99 23.77 19.24
N VAL A 436 13.24 22.47 19.17
CA VAL A 436 13.43 21.73 17.92
C VAL A 436 12.43 20.57 17.87
N GLY A 437 11.71 20.46 16.76
CA GLY A 437 10.55 19.57 16.67
C GLY A 437 10.80 18.23 16.00
N TYR A 438 9.82 17.36 16.12
CA TYR A 438 9.85 16.00 15.61
C TYR A 438 9.25 15.94 14.22
N ARG A 439 10.01 15.34 13.31
CA ARG A 439 9.57 15.05 11.95
C ARG A 439 9.79 13.55 11.66
N PRO A 440 8.87 12.69 12.15
CA PRO A 440 9.03 11.25 12.05
C PRO A 440 9.13 10.77 10.60
N CYS A 441 9.89 9.70 10.43
CA CYS A 441 9.99 8.90 9.22
C CYS A 441 9.52 7.48 9.49
N ILE A 442 8.91 6.85 8.50
CA ILE A 442 8.54 5.44 8.50
C ILE A 442 8.90 4.83 7.15
N ARG A 443 9.15 3.53 7.15
CA ARG A 443 9.22 2.75 5.91
C ARG A 443 8.05 1.77 5.88
N ILE A 444 7.33 1.74 4.77
CA ILE A 444 6.13 0.91 4.61
C ILE A 444 6.23 -0.01 3.40
N ARG A 445 5.55 -1.15 3.44
CA ARG A 445 5.28 -1.95 2.23
C ARG A 445 4.25 -1.23 1.34
N VAL A 446 4.58 -1.14 0.05
CA VAL A 446 3.73 -0.62 -1.01
C VAL A 446 2.88 -1.75 -1.56
N GLY A 447 1.56 -1.53 -1.69
CA GLY A 447 0.60 -2.61 -1.92
C GLY A 447 0.28 -3.40 -0.64
N GLY A 448 -0.89 -4.04 -0.58
CA GLY A 448 -1.39 -4.72 0.62
C GLY A 448 -2.88 -4.53 0.85
#